data_AF-A0A7Y2NEX5-F1
#
_entry.id   AF-A0A7Y2NEX5-F1
#
_cell.length_a   1.000
_cell.length_b   1.000
_cell.length_c   1.000
_cell.angle_alpha   90.00
_cell.angle_beta   90.00
_cell.angle_gamma   90.00
#
_symmetry.space_group_name_H-M   'P 1'
#
loop_
_entity.id
_entity.type
_entity.pdbx_description
1 polymer ?
#
loop_
_entity_poly.entity_id
_entity_poly.type
_entity_poly.pdbx_seq_one_letter_code
_entity_poly.pdbx_strand_id
1 'polypeptide(L)'
;LAEEISALYSWTIDRRNPLPEIPDGLQRHLESVDPQSGDLVIEATLTSSELPDGHSVGVVTSGDDVVLVTRAPEEGWRVVGARLTHFEAGPWYGEGPRFLLVLGSDARPGQNQQRYRADSVHIVTVAGQTGTIVGFPRDSWVEGPDGNDKLTNVMAGRGPEVMLDTMRDVSGLPLEGYIVTGFAGFTALVDDFGGITIDLPSRVRTGVDSWPDFPAGSQELDGARALQLAVIRKTLSNGDFGRSFNHGLLMGAALLQVQSMEVTEVPGLLAVLLDHTWTDLSAGELLTMAVAAFELDPLALENMVVPATTGTAGSASVVFLGEDAAAVLEDLQDGTLDD
;
A
#
# COMPACT_ATOMS: atom_id res chain seq x y z
N LEU A 1 -12.46 -10.78 -22.95
CA LEU A 1 -13.11 -10.30 -21.71
C LEU A 1 -14.51 -10.86 -21.52
N ALA A 2 -15.49 -10.57 -22.39
CA ALA A 2 -16.84 -11.13 -22.22
C ALA A 2 -16.82 -12.68 -22.13
N GLU A 3 -15.98 -13.34 -22.94
CA GLU A 3 -15.74 -14.78 -22.87
C GLU A 3 -15.14 -15.22 -21.52
N GLU A 4 -14.10 -14.53 -21.02
CA GLU A 4 -13.47 -14.81 -19.72
C GLU A 4 -14.45 -14.69 -18.55
N ILE A 5 -15.23 -13.60 -18.51
CA ILE A 5 -16.24 -13.38 -17.48
C ILE A 5 -17.33 -14.44 -17.59
N SER A 6 -17.84 -14.72 -18.79
CA SER A 6 -18.84 -15.76 -18.98
C SER A 6 -18.32 -17.14 -18.56
N ALA A 7 -17.05 -17.46 -18.85
CA ALA A 7 -16.42 -18.71 -18.44
C ALA A 7 -16.26 -18.80 -16.92
N LEU A 8 -15.87 -17.72 -16.25
CA LEU A 8 -15.73 -17.66 -14.79
C LEU A 8 -17.05 -17.97 -14.09
N TYR A 9 -18.13 -17.29 -14.47
CA TYR A 9 -19.46 -17.52 -13.90
C TYR A 9 -20.00 -18.91 -14.26
N SER A 10 -19.84 -19.33 -15.52
CA SER A 10 -20.31 -20.65 -15.99
C SER A 10 -19.60 -21.80 -15.28
N TRP A 11 -18.29 -21.69 -15.03
CA TRP A 11 -17.53 -22.67 -14.27
C TRP A 11 -17.90 -22.68 -12.79
N THR A 12 -18.16 -21.50 -12.21
CA THR A 12 -18.59 -21.38 -10.79
C THR A 12 -19.97 -22.03 -10.56
N ILE A 13 -20.88 -21.92 -11.53
CA ILE A 13 -22.20 -22.58 -11.54
C ILE A 13 -22.07 -24.11 -11.72
N ASP A 14 -21.22 -24.55 -12.65
CA ASP A 14 -21.05 -25.96 -12.96
C ASP A 14 -19.60 -26.26 -13.37
N ARG A 15 -18.90 -26.98 -12.49
CA ARG A 15 -17.46 -27.31 -12.62
C ARG A 15 -17.15 -28.22 -13.81
N ARG A 16 -18.16 -28.74 -14.51
CA ARG A 16 -17.97 -29.48 -15.77
C ARG A 16 -17.69 -28.55 -16.96
N ASN A 17 -18.02 -27.26 -16.82
CA ASN A 17 -17.72 -26.25 -17.82
C ASN A 17 -16.21 -25.94 -17.84
N PRO A 18 -15.67 -25.37 -18.93
CA PRO A 18 -14.27 -24.98 -18.99
C PRO A 18 -13.93 -23.91 -17.96
N LEU A 19 -12.83 -24.12 -17.22
CA LEU A 19 -12.24 -23.12 -16.33
C LEU A 19 -11.45 -22.09 -17.17
N PRO A 20 -11.68 -20.77 -17.03
CA PRO A 20 -10.84 -19.75 -17.65
C PRO A 20 -9.44 -19.70 -17.03
N GLU A 21 -8.49 -19.03 -17.68
CA GLU A 21 -7.16 -18.83 -17.10
C GLU A 21 -7.26 -17.85 -15.92
N ILE A 22 -7.15 -18.38 -14.69
CA ILE A 22 -7.22 -17.63 -13.43
C ILE A 22 -6.10 -18.06 -12.48
N PRO A 23 -5.72 -17.24 -11.49
CA PRO A 23 -4.76 -17.65 -10.47
C PRO A 23 -5.21 -18.90 -9.70
N ASP A 24 -4.28 -19.80 -9.41
CA ASP A 24 -4.56 -21.05 -8.66
C ASP A 24 -5.22 -20.77 -7.29
N GLY A 25 -4.87 -19.67 -6.64
CA GLY A 25 -5.50 -19.26 -5.38
C GLY A 25 -6.96 -18.85 -5.55
N LEU A 26 -7.30 -18.12 -6.61
CA LEU A 26 -8.68 -17.78 -6.95
C LEU A 26 -9.48 -19.04 -7.26
N GLN A 27 -8.89 -19.97 -8.01
CA GLN A 27 -9.54 -21.25 -8.31
C GLN A 27 -9.87 -22.00 -7.03
N ARG A 28 -8.89 -22.20 -6.13
CA ARG A 28 -9.09 -22.87 -4.83
C ARG A 28 -10.14 -22.17 -3.98
N HIS A 29 -10.12 -20.84 -3.95
CA HIS A 29 -11.12 -20.03 -3.24
C HIS A 29 -12.52 -20.30 -3.77
N LEU A 30 -12.71 -20.25 -5.08
CA LEU A 30 -14.01 -20.51 -5.71
C LEU A 30 -14.45 -21.97 -5.57
N GLU A 31 -13.54 -22.94 -5.52
CA GLU A 31 -13.85 -24.36 -5.28
C GLU A 31 -14.45 -24.61 -3.88
N SER A 32 -14.22 -23.72 -2.92
CA SER A 32 -14.83 -23.81 -1.59
C SER A 32 -16.33 -23.46 -1.57
N VAL A 33 -16.84 -22.92 -2.67
CA VAL A 33 -18.20 -22.43 -2.83
C VAL A 33 -19.08 -23.48 -3.49
N ASP A 34 -20.26 -23.71 -2.91
CA ASP A 34 -21.22 -24.67 -3.43
C ASP A 34 -21.75 -24.24 -4.81
N PRO A 35 -21.65 -25.09 -5.84
CA PRO A 35 -22.19 -24.77 -7.15
C PRO A 35 -23.71 -24.55 -7.08
N GLN A 36 -24.16 -23.41 -7.60
CA GLN A 36 -25.58 -23.10 -7.68
C GLN A 36 -26.20 -23.64 -8.97
N SER A 37 -27.47 -24.07 -8.91
CA SER A 37 -28.21 -24.54 -10.08
C SER A 37 -29.13 -23.46 -10.62
N GLY A 38 -29.05 -23.16 -11.92
CA GLY A 38 -29.99 -22.24 -12.58
C GLY A 38 -29.36 -21.48 -13.75
N ASP A 39 -30.20 -20.78 -14.51
CA ASP A 39 -29.75 -19.83 -15.52
C ASP A 39 -29.44 -18.49 -14.85
N LEU A 40 -28.20 -18.02 -15.00
CA LEU A 40 -27.77 -16.71 -14.51
C LEU A 40 -27.53 -15.77 -15.69
N VAL A 41 -28.20 -14.62 -15.68
CA VAL A 41 -27.98 -13.55 -16.67
C VAL A 41 -26.98 -12.58 -16.07
N ILE A 42 -25.84 -12.40 -16.74
CA ILE A 42 -24.77 -11.50 -16.31
C ILE A 42 -24.84 -10.21 -17.12
N GLU A 43 -25.15 -9.11 -16.44
CA GLU A 43 -25.02 -7.76 -16.98
C GLU A 43 -23.81 -7.09 -16.32
N ALA A 44 -22.66 -7.15 -17.01
CA ALA A 44 -21.39 -6.69 -16.48
C ALA A 44 -20.94 -5.36 -17.08
N THR A 45 -20.41 -4.46 -16.25
CA THR A 45 -19.79 -3.20 -16.68
C THR A 45 -18.30 -3.22 -16.36
N LEU A 46 -17.46 -2.82 -17.32
CA LEU A 46 -16.01 -2.64 -17.12
C LEU A 46 -15.70 -1.17 -16.91
N THR A 47 -15.02 -0.85 -15.81
CA THR A 47 -14.24 0.39 -15.66
C THR A 47 -12.75 0.03 -15.69
N SER A 48 -11.96 0.74 -16.50
CA SER A 48 -10.55 0.41 -16.70
C SER A 48 -9.69 1.64 -16.94
N SER A 49 -8.40 1.53 -16.65
CA SER A 49 -7.39 2.52 -16.99
C SER A 49 -6.15 1.85 -17.58
N GLU A 50 -5.42 2.59 -18.40
CA GLU A 50 -4.08 2.22 -18.86
C GLU A 50 -3.05 2.78 -17.88
N LEU A 51 -2.08 1.95 -17.50
CA LEU A 51 -0.97 2.29 -16.62
C LEU A 51 0.21 2.83 -17.44
N PRO A 52 1.15 3.58 -16.83
CA PRO A 52 2.27 4.19 -17.55
C PRO A 52 3.20 3.20 -18.28
N ASP A 53 3.21 1.93 -17.88
CA ASP A 53 4.00 0.86 -18.50
C ASP A 53 3.28 0.16 -19.68
N GLY A 54 2.06 0.60 -20.02
CA GLY A 54 1.23 0.08 -21.10
C GLY A 54 0.30 -1.07 -20.70
N HIS A 55 0.39 -1.60 -19.48
CA HIS A 55 -0.61 -2.54 -18.97
C HIS A 55 -1.94 -1.82 -18.76
N SER A 56 -3.05 -2.54 -18.84
CA SER A 56 -4.37 -2.03 -18.40
C SER A 56 -4.82 -2.79 -17.15
N VAL A 57 -5.44 -2.06 -16.23
CA VAL A 57 -6.15 -2.62 -15.07
C VAL A 57 -7.63 -2.30 -15.18
N GLY A 58 -8.48 -3.15 -14.64
CA GLY A 58 -9.92 -2.96 -14.71
C GLY A 58 -10.68 -3.65 -13.59
N VAL A 59 -11.83 -3.05 -13.27
CA VAL A 59 -12.82 -3.58 -12.35
C VAL A 59 -14.08 -3.84 -13.16
N VAL A 60 -14.52 -5.10 -13.15
CA VAL A 60 -15.78 -5.53 -13.75
C VAL A 60 -16.81 -5.70 -12.64
N THR A 61 -17.96 -5.05 -12.75
CA THR A 61 -19.07 -5.18 -11.80
C THR A 61 -20.29 -5.82 -12.44
N SER A 62 -20.99 -6.68 -11.68
CA SER A 62 -22.27 -7.29 -12.07
C SER A 62 -23.14 -7.46 -10.82
N GLY A 63 -24.08 -6.52 -10.61
CA GLY A 63 -24.72 -6.38 -9.30
C GLY A 63 -23.65 -6.04 -8.24
N ASP A 64 -23.61 -6.82 -7.16
CA ASP A 64 -22.64 -6.64 -6.08
C ASP A 64 -21.30 -7.37 -6.30
N ASP A 65 -21.19 -8.15 -7.38
CA ASP A 65 -19.97 -8.87 -7.71
C ASP A 65 -18.91 -7.93 -8.26
N VAL A 66 -17.66 -8.20 -7.90
CA VAL A 66 -16.47 -7.48 -8.35
C VAL A 66 -15.49 -8.50 -8.94
N VAL A 67 -15.05 -8.30 -10.17
CA VAL A 67 -14.01 -9.10 -10.82
C VAL A 67 -12.88 -8.18 -11.27
N LEU A 68 -11.68 -8.47 -10.81
CA LEU A 68 -10.47 -7.71 -11.12
C LEU A 68 -9.81 -8.31 -12.35
N VAL A 69 -9.51 -7.46 -13.32
CA VAL A 69 -8.93 -7.88 -14.60
C VAL A 69 -7.73 -7.05 -14.95
N THR A 70 -6.75 -7.67 -15.60
CA THR A 70 -5.59 -6.98 -16.17
C THR A 70 -5.39 -7.37 -17.62
N ARG A 71 -4.66 -6.55 -18.37
CA ARG A 71 -4.32 -6.81 -19.76
C ARG A 71 -2.92 -6.30 -20.04
N ALA A 72 -2.01 -7.19 -20.43
CA ALA A 72 -0.70 -6.81 -20.95
C ALA A 72 -0.79 -6.23 -22.36
N PRO A 73 0.19 -5.43 -22.81
CA PRO A 73 0.24 -4.93 -24.18
C PRO A 73 0.12 -6.08 -25.19
N GLU A 74 -0.76 -5.91 -26.18
CA GLU A 74 -1.02 -6.90 -27.25
C GLU A 74 -1.64 -8.23 -26.78
N GLU A 75 -1.97 -8.39 -25.50
CA GLU A 75 -2.61 -9.58 -24.95
C GLU A 75 -4.11 -9.38 -24.64
N GLY A 76 -4.77 -10.49 -24.33
CA GLY A 76 -6.15 -10.51 -23.84
C GLY A 76 -6.27 -10.10 -22.37
N TRP A 77 -7.49 -9.76 -21.96
CA TRP A 77 -7.79 -9.57 -20.54
C TRP A 77 -7.71 -10.89 -19.78
N ARG A 78 -7.15 -10.86 -18.57
CA ARG A 78 -7.08 -11.99 -17.63
C ARG A 78 -7.70 -11.59 -16.31
N VAL A 79 -8.39 -12.51 -15.65
CA VAL A 79 -8.93 -12.32 -14.30
C VAL A 79 -7.80 -12.52 -13.29
N VAL A 80 -7.67 -11.61 -12.32
CA VAL A 80 -6.62 -11.65 -11.30
C VAL A 80 -7.15 -11.67 -9.86
N GLY A 81 -8.45 -11.46 -9.67
CA GLY A 81 -9.11 -11.49 -8.36
C GLY A 81 -10.62 -11.35 -8.51
N ALA A 82 -11.38 -11.77 -7.51
CA ALA A 82 -12.83 -11.62 -7.54
C ALA A 82 -13.47 -11.68 -6.15
N ARG A 83 -14.62 -11.02 -6.02
CA ARG A 83 -15.63 -11.20 -4.97
C ARG A 83 -16.95 -11.50 -5.66
N LEU A 84 -17.45 -12.72 -5.55
CA LEU A 84 -18.67 -13.16 -6.23
C LEU A 84 -19.80 -13.40 -5.22
N THR A 85 -20.38 -12.30 -4.76
CA THR A 85 -21.49 -12.28 -3.80
C THR A 85 -22.71 -13.08 -4.24
N HIS A 86 -23.00 -13.17 -5.55
CA HIS A 86 -24.07 -14.03 -6.05
C HIS A 86 -23.91 -15.49 -5.64
N PHE A 87 -22.68 -15.95 -5.46
CA PHE A 87 -22.36 -17.31 -5.03
C PHE A 87 -22.02 -17.40 -3.54
N GLU A 88 -22.24 -16.34 -2.75
CA GLU A 88 -21.76 -16.24 -1.36
C GLU A 88 -20.22 -16.41 -1.24
N ALA A 89 -19.51 -16.16 -2.34
CA ALA A 89 -18.06 -16.19 -2.37
C ALA A 89 -17.51 -14.84 -1.90
N GLY A 90 -16.82 -14.84 -0.75
CA GLY A 90 -16.10 -13.67 -0.25
C GLY A 90 -14.99 -13.20 -1.22
N PRO A 91 -14.32 -12.09 -0.91
CA PRO A 91 -13.23 -11.59 -1.74
C PRO A 91 -12.03 -12.55 -1.75
N TRP A 92 -11.41 -12.69 -2.92
CA TRP A 92 -10.05 -13.19 -3.06
C TRP A 92 -9.29 -12.23 -3.97
N TYR A 93 -8.31 -11.55 -3.39
CA TYR A 93 -7.45 -10.58 -4.07
C TYR A 93 -5.98 -10.90 -3.79
N GLY A 94 -5.59 -12.17 -3.96
CA GLY A 94 -4.29 -12.69 -3.56
C GLY A 94 -4.32 -13.38 -2.20
N GLU A 95 -3.29 -14.16 -1.94
CA GLU A 95 -3.12 -14.86 -0.66
C GLU A 95 -2.73 -13.84 0.43
N GLY A 96 -3.43 -13.86 1.56
CA GLY A 96 -3.12 -13.03 2.73
C GLY A 96 -2.38 -13.80 3.83
N PRO A 97 -1.77 -13.08 4.79
CA PRO A 97 -1.61 -11.63 4.86
C PRO A 97 -0.65 -11.08 3.81
N ARG A 98 -0.87 -9.82 3.41
CA ARG A 98 -0.12 -9.12 2.36
C ARG A 98 0.73 -8.00 2.95
N PHE A 99 1.94 -7.82 2.43
CA PHE A 99 2.93 -6.88 2.98
C PHE A 99 3.58 -6.02 1.90
N LEU A 100 3.46 -4.70 2.03
CA LEU A 100 3.99 -3.72 1.09
C LEU A 100 5.00 -2.79 1.75
N LEU A 101 6.17 -2.62 1.12
CA LEU A 101 7.14 -1.61 1.54
C LEU A 101 6.80 -0.25 0.91
N VAL A 102 6.60 0.78 1.72
CA VAL A 102 6.32 2.14 1.27
C VAL A 102 7.48 3.07 1.64
N LEU A 103 8.05 3.74 0.65
CA LEU A 103 9.27 4.54 0.76
C LEU A 103 9.05 5.99 0.34
N GLY A 104 9.53 6.92 1.17
CA GLY A 104 9.57 8.36 0.87
C GLY A 104 10.99 8.85 0.70
N SER A 105 11.36 9.21 -0.53
CA SER A 105 12.70 9.68 -0.90
C SER A 105 12.92 11.16 -0.58
N ASP A 106 14.10 11.52 -0.09
CA ASP A 106 14.51 12.91 0.16
C ASP A 106 15.08 13.64 -1.06
N ALA A 107 14.99 13.01 -2.24
CA ALA A 107 15.38 13.59 -3.52
C ALA A 107 14.73 14.95 -3.78
N ARG A 108 15.56 15.90 -4.22
CA ARG A 108 15.20 17.26 -4.60
C ARG A 108 14.83 17.34 -6.09
N PRO A 109 14.18 18.44 -6.53
CA PRO A 109 13.85 18.62 -7.94
C PRO A 109 15.06 18.38 -8.86
N GLY A 110 14.88 17.55 -9.88
CA GLY A 110 15.93 17.14 -10.82
C GLY A 110 16.80 15.96 -10.37
N GLN A 111 16.56 15.39 -9.18
CA GLN A 111 17.22 14.18 -8.69
C GLN A 111 16.35 12.95 -8.93
N ASN A 112 16.98 11.79 -9.14
CA ASN A 112 16.28 10.51 -9.28
C ASN A 112 15.87 9.98 -7.90
N GLN A 113 14.57 9.93 -7.62
CA GLN A 113 13.98 9.57 -6.34
C GLN A 113 14.39 8.16 -5.89
N GLN A 114 14.58 7.22 -6.82
CA GLN A 114 14.99 5.84 -6.54
C GLN A 114 16.47 5.72 -6.13
N ARG A 115 17.28 6.78 -6.28
CA ARG A 115 18.73 6.76 -6.04
C ARG A 115 19.18 7.61 -4.85
N TYR A 116 18.25 8.14 -4.07
CA TYR A 116 18.53 9.00 -2.91
C TYR A 116 18.12 8.31 -1.61
N ARG A 117 18.19 9.02 -0.49
CA ARG A 117 17.90 8.42 0.82
C ARG A 117 16.40 8.24 1.00
N ALA A 118 16.01 7.19 1.69
CA ALA A 118 14.64 7.00 2.15
C ALA A 118 14.49 7.63 3.54
N ASP A 119 13.71 8.71 3.62
CA ASP A 119 13.45 9.46 4.86
C ASP A 119 12.15 9.00 5.54
N SER A 120 11.30 8.29 4.81
CA SER A 120 10.12 7.54 5.27
C SER A 120 10.30 6.09 4.85
N VAL A 121 10.17 5.15 5.79
CA VAL A 121 10.26 3.71 5.54
C VAL A 121 9.17 3.04 6.36
N HIS A 122 8.18 2.46 5.68
CA HIS A 122 7.01 1.88 6.31
C HIS A 122 6.68 0.53 5.68
N ILE A 123 6.23 -0.41 6.50
CA ILE A 123 5.53 -1.60 6.02
C ILE A 123 4.03 -1.35 6.21
N VAL A 124 3.25 -1.61 5.17
CA VAL A 124 1.79 -1.59 5.21
C VAL A 124 1.29 -3.01 5.03
N THR A 125 0.42 -3.46 5.93
CA THR A 125 -0.17 -4.81 5.89
C THR A 125 -1.64 -4.77 5.51
N VAL A 126 -2.10 -5.84 4.87
CA VAL A 126 -3.51 -6.10 4.59
C VAL A 126 -3.81 -7.56 4.95
N ALA A 127 -4.66 -7.78 5.96
CA ALA A 127 -5.04 -9.09 6.47
C ALA A 127 -6.58 -9.20 6.55
N GLY A 128 -7.22 -9.47 5.41
CA GLY A 128 -8.68 -9.41 5.32
C GLY A 128 -9.16 -7.96 5.42
N GLN A 129 -9.93 -7.63 6.45
CA GLN A 129 -10.45 -6.27 6.69
C GLN A 129 -9.61 -5.46 7.69
N THR A 130 -8.50 -6.02 8.18
CA THR A 130 -7.59 -5.36 9.12
C THR A 130 -6.26 -5.01 8.43
N GLY A 131 -5.57 -3.99 8.93
CA GLY A 131 -4.28 -3.59 8.39
C GLY A 131 -3.48 -2.76 9.37
N THR A 132 -2.17 -2.74 9.17
CA THR A 132 -1.24 -2.06 10.06
C THR A 132 -0.22 -1.27 9.24
N ILE A 133 -0.01 -0.02 9.61
CA ILE A 133 1.07 0.83 9.10
C ILE A 133 2.18 0.87 10.14
N VAL A 134 3.31 0.26 9.83
CA VAL A 134 4.46 0.15 10.74
C VAL A 134 5.63 0.97 10.20
N GLY A 135 5.89 2.09 10.86
CA GLY A 135 7.01 2.96 10.56
C GLY A 135 8.32 2.46 11.15
N PHE A 136 9.38 2.51 10.36
CA PHE A 136 10.76 2.23 10.78
C PHE A 136 11.54 3.54 10.93
N PRO A 137 12.19 3.78 12.08
CA PRO A 137 13.05 4.94 12.23
C PRO A 137 14.15 4.91 11.16
N ARG A 138 14.25 5.95 10.33
CA ARG A 138 15.20 5.99 9.22
C ARG A 138 16.67 5.91 9.68
N ASP A 139 16.95 6.29 10.93
CA ASP A 139 18.28 6.23 11.53
C ASP A 139 18.58 4.84 12.15
N SER A 140 17.71 3.84 11.95
CA SER A 140 17.91 2.45 12.40
C SER A 140 19.21 1.88 11.86
N TRP A 141 20.05 1.35 12.74
CA TRP A 141 21.32 0.73 12.42
C TRP A 141 21.09 -0.72 12.03
N VAL A 142 21.21 -1.00 10.74
CA VAL A 142 20.86 -2.29 10.13
C VAL A 142 22.03 -2.82 9.34
N GLU A 143 22.07 -4.14 9.12
CA GLU A 143 23.00 -4.75 8.19
C GLU A 143 22.57 -4.39 6.76
N GLY A 144 23.36 -3.56 6.09
CA GLY A 144 23.18 -3.21 4.69
C GLY A 144 24.09 -4.03 3.77
N PRO A 145 23.98 -3.84 2.45
CA PRO A 145 24.73 -4.61 1.45
C PRO A 145 26.27 -4.47 1.55
N ASP A 146 26.76 -3.34 2.08
CA ASP A 146 28.20 -3.06 2.25
C ASP A 146 28.61 -3.09 3.74
N GLY A 147 27.82 -3.76 4.58
CA GLY A 147 27.92 -3.73 6.04
C GLY A 147 26.96 -2.75 6.68
N ASN A 148 27.11 -2.57 7.99
CA ASN A 148 26.14 -1.81 8.77
C ASN A 148 26.07 -0.33 8.37
N ASP A 149 24.85 0.16 8.17
CA ASP A 149 24.55 1.57 7.90
C ASP A 149 23.19 1.94 8.51
N LYS A 150 22.85 3.23 8.47
CA LYS A 150 21.50 3.68 8.75
C LYS A 150 20.56 3.28 7.62
N LEU A 151 19.36 2.85 7.98
CA LEU A 151 18.32 2.44 7.04
C LEU A 151 18.10 3.49 5.94
N THR A 152 18.08 4.77 6.27
CA THR A 152 17.92 5.89 5.32
C THR A 152 18.93 5.88 4.17
N ASN A 153 20.13 5.35 4.39
CA ASN A 153 21.20 5.31 3.40
C ASN A 153 21.18 4.04 2.53
N VAL A 154 20.41 3.01 2.90
CA VAL A 154 20.41 1.70 2.22
C VAL A 154 20.04 1.85 0.74
N MET A 155 18.96 2.58 0.45
CA MET A 155 18.49 2.85 -0.92
C MET A 155 19.46 3.76 -1.70
N ALA A 156 20.21 4.63 -1.03
CA ALA A 156 20.97 5.71 -1.66
C ALA A 156 22.07 5.17 -2.58
N GLY A 157 22.04 5.56 -3.85
CA GLY A 157 22.92 5.07 -4.91
C GLY A 157 22.61 3.65 -5.41
N ARG A 158 21.82 2.86 -4.67
CA ARG A 158 21.65 1.42 -4.90
C ARG A 158 20.33 1.06 -5.56
N GLY A 159 19.25 1.75 -5.20
CA GLY A 159 17.91 1.45 -5.69
C GLY A 159 16.99 0.91 -4.58
N PRO A 160 15.67 0.99 -4.77
CA PRO A 160 14.67 0.49 -3.83
C PRO A 160 14.69 -1.04 -3.67
N GLU A 161 15.17 -1.80 -4.66
CA GLU A 161 15.27 -3.26 -4.60
C GLU A 161 16.20 -3.72 -3.47
N VAL A 162 17.31 -2.99 -3.28
CA VAL A 162 18.25 -3.26 -2.18
C VAL A 162 17.63 -2.91 -0.82
N MET A 163 16.79 -1.87 -0.76
CA MET A 163 16.03 -1.57 0.44
C MET A 163 14.99 -2.64 0.73
N LEU A 164 14.30 -3.16 -0.29
CA LEU A 164 13.32 -4.23 -0.15
C LEU A 164 13.97 -5.49 0.45
N ASP A 165 15.11 -5.91 -0.07
CA ASP A 165 15.85 -7.07 0.46
C ASP A 165 16.33 -6.83 1.89
N THR A 166 16.92 -5.66 2.18
CA THR A 166 17.30 -5.31 3.57
C THR A 166 16.09 -5.30 4.50
N MET A 167 14.93 -4.82 4.06
CA MET A 167 13.73 -4.79 4.88
C MET A 167 13.12 -6.18 5.07
N ARG A 168 13.23 -7.10 4.11
CA ARG A 168 12.89 -8.52 4.32
C ARG A 168 13.76 -9.13 5.42
N ASP A 169 15.06 -8.86 5.40
CA ASP A 169 15.99 -9.36 6.43
C ASP A 169 15.73 -8.72 7.81
N VAL A 170 15.48 -7.41 7.85
CA VAL A 170 15.23 -6.66 9.09
C VAL A 170 13.88 -7.03 9.72
N SER A 171 12.84 -7.21 8.90
CA SER A 171 11.48 -7.48 9.39
C SER A 171 11.18 -8.96 9.56
N GLY A 172 11.82 -9.84 8.80
CA GLY A 172 11.44 -11.25 8.68
C GLY A 172 10.13 -11.47 7.92
N LEU A 173 9.55 -10.43 7.32
CA LEU A 173 8.24 -10.49 6.67
C LEU A 173 8.36 -10.71 5.15
N PRO A 174 7.39 -11.39 4.53
CA PRO A 174 7.39 -11.68 3.09
C PRO A 174 6.91 -10.45 2.29
N LEU A 175 7.74 -9.41 2.23
CA LEU A 175 7.42 -8.18 1.49
C LEU A 175 7.25 -8.49 0.00
N GLU A 176 6.07 -8.20 -0.56
CA GLU A 176 5.71 -8.50 -1.95
C GLU A 176 6.46 -7.62 -2.95
N GLY A 177 6.70 -6.37 -2.56
CA GLY A 177 7.37 -5.37 -3.39
C GLY A 177 7.45 -4.03 -2.66
N TYR A 178 7.74 -2.98 -3.42
CA TYR A 178 7.80 -1.62 -2.89
C TYR A 178 6.98 -0.61 -3.71
N ILE A 179 6.62 0.48 -3.06
CA ILE A 179 6.24 1.74 -3.71
C ILE A 179 7.17 2.83 -3.18
N VAL A 180 7.81 3.58 -4.07
CA VAL A 180 8.65 4.72 -3.71
C VAL A 180 8.12 5.99 -4.35
N THR A 181 8.10 7.08 -3.59
CA THR A 181 7.82 8.43 -4.10
C THR A 181 8.86 9.43 -3.60
N GLY A 182 8.81 10.66 -4.11
CA GLY A 182 9.56 11.80 -3.57
C GLY A 182 8.63 12.97 -3.29
N PHE A 183 9.17 14.10 -2.84
CA PHE A 183 8.33 15.23 -2.41
C PHE A 183 7.38 15.76 -3.49
N ALA A 184 7.82 15.83 -4.75
CA ALA A 184 6.99 16.30 -5.86
C ALA A 184 5.85 15.32 -6.15
N GLY A 185 6.16 14.02 -6.25
CA GLY A 185 5.17 12.97 -6.49
C GLY A 185 4.16 12.88 -5.35
N PHE A 186 4.60 12.89 -4.09
CA PHE A 186 3.71 12.91 -2.94
C PHE A 186 2.76 14.13 -2.94
N THR A 187 3.29 15.33 -3.24
CA THR A 187 2.48 16.56 -3.28
C THR A 187 1.42 16.47 -4.38
N ALA A 188 1.83 16.07 -5.58
CA ALA A 188 0.93 15.95 -6.72
C ALA A 188 -0.12 14.85 -6.53
N LEU A 189 0.26 13.72 -5.93
CA LEU A 189 -0.67 12.63 -5.61
C LEU A 189 -1.80 13.10 -4.67
N VAL A 190 -1.45 13.85 -3.61
CA VAL A 190 -2.45 14.40 -2.69
C VAL A 190 -3.36 15.40 -3.40
N ASP A 191 -2.80 16.28 -4.24
CA ASP A 191 -3.58 17.25 -5.00
C ASP A 191 -4.52 16.57 -6.02
N ASP A 192 -4.05 15.53 -6.71
CA ASP A 192 -4.80 14.78 -7.73
C ASP A 192 -5.94 13.94 -7.10
N PHE A 193 -5.80 13.52 -5.84
CA PHE A 193 -6.89 12.93 -5.05
C PHE A 193 -7.87 13.97 -4.47
N GLY A 194 -7.65 15.25 -4.73
CA GLY A 194 -8.50 16.35 -4.26
C GLY A 194 -8.19 16.84 -2.84
N GLY A 195 -7.02 16.49 -2.31
CA GLY A 195 -6.63 16.69 -0.92
C GLY A 195 -6.88 15.46 -0.05
N ILE A 196 -6.54 15.55 1.23
CA ILE A 196 -6.79 14.50 2.22
C ILE A 196 -7.36 15.10 3.52
N THR A 197 -8.32 14.39 4.12
CA THR A 197 -8.80 14.67 5.48
C THR A 197 -7.95 13.89 6.48
N ILE A 198 -7.26 14.59 7.38
CA ILE A 198 -6.45 13.97 8.44
C ILE A 198 -6.98 14.34 9.82
N ASP A 199 -7.04 13.37 10.74
CA ASP A 199 -7.34 13.61 12.16
C ASP A 199 -6.06 13.57 13.00
N LEU A 200 -5.63 14.72 13.52
CA LEU A 200 -4.42 14.82 14.32
C LEU A 200 -4.71 14.62 15.82
N PRO A 201 -4.05 13.69 16.52
CA PRO A 201 -4.32 13.43 17.94
C PRO A 201 -3.90 14.61 18.83
N SER A 202 -3.01 15.47 18.34
CA SER A 202 -2.58 16.67 19.04
C SER A 202 -2.10 17.75 18.07
N ARG A 203 -2.03 18.99 18.57
CA ARG A 203 -1.53 20.13 17.78
C ARG A 203 -0.07 19.92 17.39
N VAL A 204 0.24 20.03 16.09
CA VAL A 204 1.62 20.00 15.59
C VAL A 204 2.09 21.43 15.32
N ARG A 205 3.09 21.87 16.09
CA ARG A 205 3.75 23.17 15.85
C ARG A 205 4.72 23.04 14.68
N THR A 206 4.74 23.99 13.76
CA THR A 206 5.66 23.93 12.61
C THR A 206 7.07 24.35 12.99
N GLY A 207 7.19 25.38 13.83
CA GLY A 207 8.47 26.03 14.14
C GLY A 207 9.07 26.77 12.96
N VAL A 208 8.27 27.03 11.92
CA VAL A 208 8.64 27.78 10.72
C VAL A 208 7.69 28.98 10.64
N ASP A 209 8.22 30.19 10.76
CA ASP A 209 7.41 31.42 10.87
C ASP A 209 6.41 31.60 9.71
N SER A 210 6.74 31.10 8.52
CA SER A 210 5.88 31.15 7.33
C SER A 210 4.82 30.05 7.25
N TRP A 211 4.82 29.07 8.16
CA TRP A 211 3.90 27.93 8.12
C TRP A 211 2.96 27.92 9.33
N PRO A 212 1.63 27.95 9.12
CA PRO A 212 0.70 27.86 10.23
C PRO A 212 0.78 26.48 10.90
N ASP A 213 0.68 26.46 12.23
CA ASP A 213 0.50 25.25 13.03
C ASP A 213 -0.67 24.41 12.53
N PHE A 214 -0.58 23.10 12.72
CA PHE A 214 -1.69 22.19 12.51
C PHE A 214 -2.49 22.06 13.82
N PRO A 215 -3.80 22.38 13.86
CA PRO A 215 -4.64 22.12 15.01
C PRO A 215 -4.75 20.60 15.29
N ALA A 216 -5.15 20.26 16.52
CA ALA A 216 -5.62 18.91 16.80
C ALA A 216 -7.01 18.71 16.18
N GLY A 217 -7.35 17.45 15.86
CA GLY A 217 -8.61 17.07 15.23
C GLY A 217 -8.56 17.06 13.69
N SER A 218 -9.73 16.76 13.12
CA SER A 218 -9.96 16.64 11.68
C SER A 218 -9.71 17.96 10.93
N GLN A 219 -8.96 17.86 9.83
CA GLN A 219 -8.66 18.98 8.94
C GLN A 219 -8.31 18.51 7.53
N GLU A 220 -8.63 19.34 6.53
CA GLU A 220 -8.27 19.12 5.13
C GLU A 220 -6.87 19.64 4.84
N LEU A 221 -6.05 18.83 4.19
CA LEU A 221 -4.73 19.20 3.70
C LEU A 221 -4.65 19.05 2.17
N ASP A 222 -4.19 20.11 1.51
CA ASP A 222 -3.64 20.01 0.15
C ASP A 222 -2.24 19.37 0.18
N GLY A 223 -1.68 19.07 -1.00
CA GLY A 223 -0.37 18.43 -1.11
C GLY A 223 0.75 19.24 -0.46
N ALA A 224 0.69 20.57 -0.56
CA ALA A 224 1.70 21.44 0.04
C ALA A 224 1.66 21.37 1.57
N ARG A 225 0.47 21.36 2.18
CA ARG A 225 0.28 21.23 3.63
C ARG A 225 0.57 19.82 4.12
N ALA A 226 0.19 18.79 3.36
CA ALA A 226 0.54 17.41 3.65
C ALA A 226 2.07 17.24 3.69
N LEU A 227 2.80 17.81 2.71
CA LEU A 227 4.26 17.74 2.68
C LEU A 227 4.88 18.50 3.86
N GLN A 228 4.33 19.65 4.25
CA GLN A 228 4.77 20.36 5.45
C GLN A 228 4.66 19.49 6.70
N LEU A 229 3.54 18.79 6.88
CA LEU A 229 3.36 17.85 7.99
C LEU A 229 4.40 16.71 7.92
N ALA A 230 4.63 16.14 6.74
CA ALA A 230 5.56 15.04 6.51
C ALA A 230 7.03 15.38 6.82
N VAL A 231 7.43 16.66 6.77
CA VAL A 231 8.84 17.06 7.00
C VAL A 231 9.10 17.63 8.39
N ILE A 232 8.06 17.88 9.20
CA ILE A 232 8.20 18.40 10.56
C ILE A 232 8.78 17.33 11.48
N ARG A 233 9.83 17.69 12.23
CA ARG A 233 10.45 16.84 13.26
C ARG A 233 10.99 17.58 14.47
N LYS A 234 11.50 18.81 14.29
CA LYS A 234 12.23 19.55 15.35
C LYS A 234 11.36 19.99 16.51
N THR A 235 10.08 20.21 16.25
CA THR A 235 9.08 20.66 17.20
C THR A 235 8.29 19.51 17.84
N LEU A 236 8.47 18.28 17.34
CA LEU A 236 7.84 17.08 17.87
C LEU A 236 8.60 16.62 19.11
N SER A 237 7.88 16.29 20.18
CA SER A 237 8.47 15.84 21.45
C SER A 237 9.32 14.58 21.32
N ASN A 238 8.94 13.71 20.39
CA ASN A 238 9.60 12.45 20.03
C ASN A 238 10.42 12.55 18.72
N GLY A 239 10.67 13.76 18.22
CA GLY A 239 11.57 13.99 17.09
C GLY A 239 11.19 13.21 15.83
N ASP A 240 12.11 12.37 15.34
CA ASP A 240 11.91 11.61 14.11
C ASP A 240 10.88 10.49 14.23
N PHE A 241 10.68 9.94 15.44
CA PHE A 241 9.62 8.96 15.71
C PHE A 241 8.24 9.59 15.50
N GLY A 242 8.04 10.83 15.95
CA GLY A 242 6.80 11.56 15.70
C GLY A 242 6.59 11.86 14.23
N ARG A 243 7.68 12.13 13.49
CA ARG A 243 7.61 12.34 12.04
C ARG A 243 7.18 11.06 11.32
N SER A 244 7.76 9.92 11.68
CA SER A 244 7.38 8.60 11.14
C SER A 244 5.93 8.24 11.47
N PHE A 245 5.46 8.56 12.67
CA PHE A 245 4.05 8.39 13.05
C PHE A 245 3.12 9.27 12.20
N ASN A 246 3.49 10.54 11.96
CA ASN A 246 2.73 11.42 11.07
C ASN A 246 2.70 10.92 9.62
N HIS A 247 3.77 10.28 9.13
CA HIS A 247 3.75 9.63 7.81
C HIS A 247 2.69 8.53 7.74
N GLY A 248 2.57 7.71 8.79
CA GLY A 248 1.50 6.71 8.86
C GLY A 248 0.10 7.33 8.92
N LEU A 249 -0.08 8.45 9.64
CA LEU A 249 -1.35 9.20 9.62
C LEU A 249 -1.69 9.74 8.21
N LEU A 250 -0.69 10.20 7.46
CA LEU A 250 -0.87 10.66 6.08
C LEU A 250 -1.26 9.51 5.14
N MET A 251 -0.65 8.33 5.32
CA MET A 251 -1.01 7.12 4.56
C MET A 251 -2.45 6.67 4.88
N GLY A 252 -2.83 6.64 6.16
CA GLY A 252 -4.20 6.31 6.57
C GLY A 252 -5.23 7.34 6.08
N ALA A 253 -4.89 8.63 6.11
CA ALA A 253 -5.74 9.69 5.55
C ALA A 253 -5.91 9.55 4.03
N ALA A 254 -4.85 9.18 3.30
CA ALA A 254 -4.93 8.90 1.88
C ALA A 254 -5.80 7.66 1.59
N LEU A 255 -5.68 6.61 2.40
CA LEU A 255 -6.55 5.42 2.28
C LEU A 255 -8.02 5.78 2.51
N LEU A 256 -8.32 6.52 3.58
CA LEU A 256 -9.67 7.00 3.86
C LEU A 256 -10.25 7.86 2.73
N GLN A 257 -9.43 8.74 2.15
CA GLN A 257 -9.84 9.56 1.02
C GLN A 257 -10.24 8.69 -0.17
N VAL A 258 -9.44 7.69 -0.54
CA VAL A 258 -9.78 6.81 -1.67
C VAL A 258 -10.94 5.87 -1.35
N GLN A 259 -11.10 5.42 -0.10
CA GLN A 259 -12.25 4.59 0.32
C GLN A 259 -13.58 5.36 0.33
N SER A 260 -13.55 6.69 0.28
CA SER A 260 -14.76 7.50 0.09
C SER A 260 -15.29 7.48 -1.36
N MET A 261 -14.50 6.93 -2.28
CA MET A 261 -14.84 6.75 -3.69
C MET A 261 -15.50 5.38 -3.93
N GLU A 262 -15.80 5.04 -5.19
CA GLU A 262 -16.31 3.71 -5.55
C GLU A 262 -15.16 2.77 -5.95
N VAL A 263 -15.28 1.47 -5.67
CA VAL A 263 -14.25 0.48 -6.05
C VAL A 263 -13.97 0.47 -7.56
N THR A 264 -14.96 0.87 -8.37
CA THR A 264 -14.81 1.02 -9.83
C THR A 264 -13.85 2.14 -10.24
N GLU A 265 -13.51 3.08 -9.35
CA GLU A 265 -12.56 4.17 -9.60
C GLU A 265 -11.11 3.74 -9.34
N VAL A 266 -10.87 2.61 -8.66
CA VAL A 266 -9.52 2.09 -8.35
C VAL A 266 -8.60 2.00 -9.58
N PRO A 267 -9.03 1.54 -10.78
CA PRO A 267 -8.20 1.57 -11.98
C PRO A 267 -7.64 2.97 -12.31
N GLY A 268 -8.45 4.01 -12.19
CA GLY A 268 -8.04 5.39 -12.45
C GLY A 268 -7.10 5.91 -11.36
N LEU A 269 -7.40 5.61 -10.10
CA LEU A 269 -6.56 5.97 -8.96
C LEU A 269 -5.17 5.32 -9.04
N LEU A 270 -5.08 4.08 -9.51
CA LEU A 270 -3.80 3.42 -9.76
C LEU A 270 -2.98 4.07 -10.86
N ALA A 271 -3.62 4.53 -11.95
CA ALA A 271 -2.92 5.27 -12.99
C ALA A 271 -2.31 6.56 -12.44
N VAL A 272 -3.07 7.33 -11.64
CA VAL A 272 -2.59 8.53 -10.95
C VAL A 272 -1.46 8.20 -9.97
N LEU A 273 -1.60 7.13 -9.20
CA LEU A 273 -0.56 6.66 -8.28
C LEU A 273 0.76 6.39 -9.02
N LEU A 274 0.71 5.69 -10.16
CA LEU A 274 1.91 5.32 -10.91
C LEU A 274 2.53 6.48 -11.69
N ASP A 275 1.80 7.56 -11.95
CA ASP A 275 2.40 8.80 -12.50
C ASP A 275 3.34 9.48 -11.51
N HIS A 276 3.14 9.25 -10.21
CA HIS A 276 3.86 9.93 -9.11
C HIS A 276 4.72 9.00 -8.24
N THR A 277 4.78 7.72 -8.58
CA THR A 277 5.49 6.70 -7.82
C THR A 277 6.27 5.73 -8.72
N TRP A 278 7.17 4.95 -8.12
CA TRP A 278 7.83 3.83 -8.77
C TRP A 278 7.62 2.56 -7.94
N THR A 279 7.47 1.43 -8.60
CA THR A 279 7.20 0.13 -7.99
C THR A 279 7.78 -1.00 -8.82
N ASP A 280 8.03 -2.15 -8.20
CA ASP A 280 8.37 -3.42 -8.85
C ASP A 280 7.17 -4.38 -8.94
N LEU A 281 6.02 -4.01 -8.38
CA LEU A 281 4.80 -4.79 -8.45
C LEU A 281 4.23 -4.82 -9.88
N SER A 282 3.74 -5.97 -10.30
CA SER A 282 2.98 -6.11 -11.53
C SER A 282 1.61 -5.41 -11.44
N ALA A 283 1.00 -5.15 -12.61
CA ALA A 283 -0.35 -4.57 -12.69
C ALA A 283 -1.39 -5.40 -11.91
N GLY A 284 -1.26 -6.73 -11.88
CA GLY A 284 -2.13 -7.63 -11.13
C GLY A 284 -1.93 -7.52 -9.62
N GLU A 285 -0.68 -7.49 -9.17
CA GLU A 285 -0.35 -7.33 -7.74
C GLU A 285 -0.80 -5.96 -7.23
N LEU A 286 -0.60 -4.89 -8.00
CA LEU A 286 -1.09 -3.54 -7.67
C LEU A 286 -2.61 -3.48 -7.59
N LEU A 287 -3.31 -3.99 -8.61
CA LEU A 287 -4.77 -3.95 -8.64
C LEU A 287 -5.37 -4.73 -7.47
N THR A 288 -4.88 -5.94 -7.22
CA THR A 288 -5.37 -6.77 -6.13
C THR A 288 -5.02 -6.18 -4.76
N MET A 289 -3.81 -5.61 -4.58
CA MET A 289 -3.42 -4.96 -3.33
C MET A 289 -4.27 -3.71 -3.08
N ALA A 290 -4.49 -2.88 -4.09
CA ALA A 290 -5.27 -1.66 -3.97
C ALA A 290 -6.73 -1.95 -3.63
N VAL A 291 -7.35 -2.94 -4.26
CA VAL A 291 -8.73 -3.34 -3.94
C VAL A 291 -8.81 -4.02 -2.57
N ALA A 292 -7.81 -4.81 -2.17
CA ALA A 292 -7.75 -5.36 -0.81
C ALA A 292 -7.63 -4.25 0.25
N ALA A 293 -6.76 -3.26 0.03
CA ALA A 293 -6.66 -2.08 0.89
C ALA A 293 -7.96 -1.28 0.92
N PHE A 294 -8.65 -1.15 -0.21
CA PHE A 294 -9.94 -0.48 -0.32
C PHE A 294 -11.02 -1.13 0.56
N GLU A 295 -10.95 -2.45 0.83
CA GLU A 295 -11.89 -3.18 1.68
C GLU A 295 -11.53 -3.18 3.18
N LEU A 296 -10.43 -2.52 3.59
CA LEU A 296 -10.07 -2.39 5.01
C LEU A 296 -11.14 -1.62 5.80
N ASP A 297 -11.44 -2.07 7.02
CA ASP A 297 -12.18 -1.28 8.00
C ASP A 297 -11.25 -0.17 8.51
N PRO A 298 -11.55 1.12 8.28
CA PRO A 298 -10.68 2.19 8.75
C PRO A 298 -10.56 2.27 10.27
N LEU A 299 -11.52 1.70 11.01
CA LEU A 299 -11.44 1.60 12.48
C LEU A 299 -10.51 0.48 12.94
N ALA A 300 -10.16 -0.45 12.06
CA ALA A 300 -9.21 -1.53 12.29
C ALA A 300 -7.86 -1.30 11.60
N LEU A 301 -7.62 -0.07 11.11
CA LEU A 301 -6.32 0.34 10.60
C LEU A 301 -5.46 0.87 11.75
N GLU A 302 -4.41 0.15 12.06
CA GLU A 302 -3.46 0.56 13.08
C GLU A 302 -2.28 1.34 12.49
N ASN A 303 -1.72 2.26 13.28
CA ASN A 303 -0.53 3.01 12.91
C ASN A 303 0.43 3.05 14.10
N MET A 304 1.65 2.60 13.89
CA MET A 304 2.70 2.65 14.90
C MET A 304 4.08 2.90 14.29
N VAL A 305 5.04 3.15 15.17
CA VAL A 305 6.46 3.18 14.85
C VAL A 305 7.14 2.12 15.71
N VAL A 306 7.97 1.26 15.11
CA VAL A 306 8.61 0.17 15.85
C VAL A 306 9.37 0.72 17.07
N PRO A 307 9.21 0.11 18.26
CA PRO A 307 9.94 0.51 19.45
C PRO A 307 11.44 0.45 19.20
N ALA A 308 12.17 1.51 19.57
CA ALA A 308 13.61 1.53 19.34
C ALA A 308 14.34 2.42 20.34
N THR A 309 15.64 2.20 20.48
CA THR A 309 16.50 2.95 21.39
C THR A 309 17.51 3.79 20.63
N THR A 310 17.76 5.02 21.08
CA THR A 310 18.81 5.85 20.47
C THR A 310 20.18 5.48 21.04
N GLY A 311 21.22 5.55 20.20
CA GLY A 311 22.58 5.27 20.61
C GLY A 311 23.61 5.77 19.60
N THR A 312 24.82 5.21 19.65
CA THR A 312 25.91 5.62 18.77
C THR A 312 26.61 4.42 18.14
N ALA A 313 26.85 4.48 16.83
CA ALA A 313 27.77 3.59 16.11
C ALA A 313 28.97 4.42 15.64
N GLY A 314 30.12 4.27 16.30
CA GLY A 314 31.26 5.17 16.11
C GLY A 314 30.90 6.61 16.48
N SER A 315 31.05 7.55 15.55
CA SER A 315 30.66 8.96 15.73
C SER A 315 29.23 9.28 15.28
N ALA A 316 28.50 8.32 14.71
CA ALA A 316 27.15 8.53 14.20
C ALA A 316 26.13 8.27 15.31
N SER A 317 25.16 9.18 15.47
CA SER A 317 23.95 8.93 16.25
C SER A 317 23.02 8.03 15.44
N VAL A 318 22.58 6.91 16.01
CA VAL A 318 21.79 5.86 15.35
C VAL A 318 20.63 5.42 16.24
N VAL A 319 19.73 4.64 15.67
CA VAL A 319 18.63 3.97 16.38
C VAL A 319 18.88 2.46 16.34
N PHE A 320 18.67 1.76 17.44
CA PHE A 320 18.78 0.30 17.51
C PHE A 320 17.39 -0.30 17.68
N LEU A 321 17.04 -1.21 16.79
CA LEU A 321 15.87 -2.08 16.90
C LEU A 321 16.22 -3.19 17.90
N GLY A 322 15.48 -3.26 19.00
CA GLY A 322 15.74 -4.18 20.11
C GLY A 322 14.71 -5.31 20.20
N GLU A 323 14.66 -6.00 21.33
CA GLU A 323 13.71 -7.09 21.60
C GLU A 323 12.25 -6.65 21.42
N ASP A 324 11.89 -5.43 21.86
CA ASP A 324 10.54 -4.90 21.68
C ASP A 324 10.16 -4.71 20.20
N ALA A 325 11.12 -4.35 19.34
CA ALA A 325 10.87 -4.30 17.90
C ALA A 325 10.69 -5.70 17.32
N ALA A 326 11.51 -6.66 17.76
CA ALA A 326 11.41 -8.05 17.31
C ALA A 326 10.06 -8.66 17.70
N ALA A 327 9.55 -8.38 18.90
CA ALA A 327 8.23 -8.84 19.34
C ALA A 327 7.11 -8.29 18.47
N VAL A 328 7.13 -6.99 18.13
CA VAL A 328 6.17 -6.38 17.20
C VAL A 328 6.22 -7.03 15.81
N LEU A 329 7.42 -7.34 15.31
CA LEU A 329 7.57 -7.95 13.98
C LEU A 329 7.19 -9.44 13.96
N GLU A 330 7.36 -10.14 15.09
CA GLU A 330 6.87 -11.51 15.26
C GLU A 330 5.35 -11.55 15.28
N ASP A 331 4.72 -10.61 15.98
CA ASP A 331 3.27 -10.43 16.03
C ASP A 331 2.70 -10.11 14.64
N LEU A 332 3.36 -9.22 13.90
CA LEU A 332 2.96 -8.81 12.55
C LEU A 332 3.03 -9.93 11.49
N GLN A 333 3.51 -11.14 11.80
CA GLN A 333 3.61 -12.23 10.82
C GLN A 333 2.25 -12.65 10.24
N ASP A 334 1.16 -12.49 10.98
CA ASP A 334 -0.20 -12.74 10.48
C ASP A 334 -0.87 -11.51 9.85
N GLY A 335 -0.13 -10.40 9.77
CA GLY A 335 -0.55 -9.13 9.16
C GLY A 335 -1.33 -8.21 10.10
N THR A 336 -1.53 -8.60 11.36
CA THR A 336 -2.16 -7.78 12.41
C THR A 336 -1.24 -7.60 13.61
N LEU A 337 -1.62 -6.68 14.51
CA LEU A 337 -1.03 -6.63 15.85
C LEU A 337 -2.10 -7.13 16.82
N ASP A 338 -1.75 -8.08 17.68
CA ASP A 338 -2.64 -8.59 18.70
C ASP A 338 -2.63 -7.64 19.93
N ASP A 339 -3.82 -7.24 20.39
CA ASP A 339 -4.03 -6.44 21.61
C ASP A 339 -3.66 -7.17 22.92
#